data_AF-A0A2G5VS09-F1
#
_entry.id   AF-A0A2G5VS09-F1
#
_cell.length_a   1.000
_cell.length_b   1.000
_cell.length_c   1.000
_cell.angle_alpha   90.00
_cell.angle_beta   90.00
_cell.angle_gamma   90.00
#
_symmetry.space_group_name_H-M   'P 1'
#
loop_
_entity.id
_entity.type
_entity.pdbx_description
1 polymer ?
#
loop_
_entity_poly.entity_id
_entity_poly.type
_entity_poly.pdbx_seq_one_letter_code
_entity_poly.pdbx_strand_id
1 'polypeptide(L)'
;MAAYFDDMKEFITEVNFLTNVIMPTSNLMKHMQDCMKHPNRAALENFQAAYESKKPLSIAYYFLELFASGLLKEEDEKQMFDSEMLNERSEELYRDMEGWKNEYKKESTYWPNLQNVLQDEINNSPELDSKQKADQLKDKLSTILTNDSFYILTKPRKESLTTYFTMPDSVRNQHVFLDGKGKYQAFIWRHFPDISYGQQEYDYMVKSLEHMFWLETMLG
;
A
#
# COMPACT_ATOMS: atom_id res chain seq x y z
N MET A 1 -41.46 6.06 -32.03
CA MET A 1 -41.85 5.84 -30.62
C MET A 1 -40.88 4.88 -29.94
N ALA A 2 -40.48 3.77 -30.59
CA ALA A 2 -39.39 2.89 -30.11
C ALA A 2 -38.02 3.61 -30.02
N ALA A 3 -37.56 4.27 -31.09
CA ALA A 3 -36.28 4.98 -31.10
C ALA A 3 -36.13 6.02 -29.97
N TYR A 4 -37.13 6.88 -29.76
CA TYR A 4 -37.14 7.86 -28.66
C TYR A 4 -37.05 7.21 -27.26
N PHE A 5 -37.63 6.02 -27.10
CA PHE A 5 -37.58 5.28 -25.83
C PHE A 5 -36.21 4.64 -25.61
N ASP A 6 -35.56 4.16 -26.68
CA ASP A 6 -34.21 3.61 -26.63
C ASP A 6 -33.16 4.71 -26.37
N ASP A 7 -33.31 5.89 -26.96
CA ASP A 7 -32.48 7.07 -26.68
C ASP A 7 -32.61 7.50 -25.21
N MET A 8 -33.83 7.47 -24.67
CA MET A 8 -34.09 7.82 -23.28
C MET A 8 -33.45 6.82 -22.31
N LYS A 9 -33.50 5.51 -22.62
CA LYS A 9 -32.82 4.48 -21.82
C LYS A 9 -31.31 4.64 -21.85
N GLU A 10 -30.75 4.96 -23.00
CA GLU A 10 -29.32 5.18 -23.19
C GLU A 10 -28.85 6.37 -22.36
N PHE A 11 -29.54 7.51 -22.45
CA PHE A 11 -29.25 8.69 -21.63
C PHE A 11 -29.33 8.39 -20.13
N ILE A 12 -30.36 7.65 -19.68
CA ILE A 12 -30.47 7.24 -18.27
C ILE A 12 -29.31 6.35 -17.84
N THR A 13 -28.88 5.43 -18.71
CA THR A 13 -27.77 4.50 -18.43
C THR A 13 -26.44 5.25 -18.36
N GLU A 14 -26.19 6.20 -19.26
CA GLU A 14 -25.01 7.07 -19.26
C GLU A 14 -24.94 7.91 -17.99
N VAL A 15 -26.03 8.59 -17.64
CA VAL A 15 -26.11 9.38 -16.40
C VAL A 15 -25.86 8.48 -15.19
N ASN A 16 -26.43 7.28 -15.16
CA ASN A 16 -26.20 6.33 -14.06
C ASN A 16 -24.74 5.86 -14.00
N PHE A 17 -24.07 5.66 -15.13
CA PHE A 17 -22.67 5.28 -15.17
C PHE A 17 -21.75 6.38 -14.65
N LEU A 18 -21.94 7.61 -15.13
CA LEU A 18 -21.19 8.77 -14.66
C LEU A 18 -21.39 9.00 -13.16
N THR A 19 -22.64 8.92 -12.70
CA THR A 19 -22.99 9.22 -11.29
C THR A 19 -22.65 8.11 -10.32
N ASN A 20 -22.78 6.85 -10.70
CA ASN A 20 -22.60 5.73 -9.77
C ASN A 20 -21.24 5.05 -9.88
N VAL A 21 -20.51 5.25 -10.98
CA VAL A 21 -19.22 4.60 -11.23
C VAL A 21 -18.09 5.62 -11.30
N ILE A 22 -18.13 6.52 -12.29
CA ILE A 22 -16.99 7.40 -12.59
C ILE A 22 -16.74 8.42 -11.48
N MET A 23 -17.76 9.20 -11.10
CA MET A 23 -17.60 10.25 -10.09
C MET A 23 -17.18 9.69 -8.71
N PRO A 24 -17.82 8.63 -8.18
CA PRO A 24 -17.41 8.07 -6.90
C PRO A 24 -15.99 7.48 -6.93
N THR A 25 -15.61 6.81 -8.02
CA THR A 25 -14.23 6.30 -8.19
C THR A 25 -13.22 7.44 -8.16
N SER A 26 -13.45 8.50 -8.94
CA SER A 26 -12.58 9.68 -8.98
C SER A 26 -12.48 10.34 -7.60
N ASN A 27 -13.60 10.44 -6.87
CA ASN A 27 -13.62 11.04 -5.55
C ASN A 27 -12.82 10.22 -4.53
N LEU A 28 -13.02 8.90 -4.49
CA LEU A 28 -12.24 7.99 -3.64
C LEU A 28 -10.75 8.08 -3.94
N MET A 29 -10.38 8.07 -5.22
CA MET A 29 -8.98 8.17 -5.63
C MET A 29 -8.35 9.48 -5.20
N LYS A 30 -9.04 10.63 -5.35
CA LYS A 30 -8.53 11.93 -4.88
C LYS A 30 -8.26 11.93 -3.38
N HIS A 31 -9.20 11.41 -2.57
CA HIS A 31 -9.01 11.34 -1.13
C HIS A 31 -7.92 10.32 -0.72
N MET A 32 -7.78 9.23 -1.45
CA MET A 32 -6.68 8.27 -1.27
C MET A 32 -5.32 8.93 -1.55
N GLN A 33 -5.21 9.67 -2.65
CA GLN A 33 -4.00 10.44 -2.98
C GLN A 33 -3.68 11.48 -1.91
N ASP A 34 -4.70 12.15 -1.37
CA ASP A 34 -4.51 13.14 -0.30
C ASP A 34 -3.95 12.48 0.97
N CYS A 35 -4.46 11.30 1.34
CA CYS A 35 -3.87 10.49 2.43
C CYS A 35 -2.41 10.12 2.17
N MET A 36 -2.06 9.82 0.91
CA MET A 36 -0.69 9.46 0.53
C MET A 36 0.26 10.66 0.57
N LYS A 37 -0.17 11.82 0.07
CA LYS A 37 0.64 13.04 0.01
C LYS A 37 0.74 13.72 1.38
N HIS A 38 -0.34 13.68 2.15
CA HIS A 38 -0.49 14.38 3.42
C HIS A 38 -1.14 13.43 4.45
N PRO A 39 -0.38 12.46 5.00
CA PRO A 39 -0.90 11.47 5.94
C PRO A 39 -1.21 12.11 7.31
N ASN A 40 -2.31 12.83 7.36
CA ASN A 40 -2.82 13.50 8.55
C ASN A 40 -4.25 13.03 8.85
N ARG A 41 -4.71 13.32 10.07
CA ARG A 41 -6.00 12.87 10.56
C ARG A 41 -7.17 13.36 9.70
N ALA A 42 -7.12 14.61 9.21
CA ALA A 42 -8.19 15.16 8.38
C ALA A 42 -8.27 14.48 7.00
N ALA A 43 -7.12 14.18 6.38
CA ALA A 43 -7.07 13.43 5.13
C ALA A 43 -7.69 12.03 5.31
N LEU A 44 -7.35 11.33 6.39
CA LEU A 44 -7.91 10.02 6.73
C LEU A 44 -9.42 10.08 6.97
N GLU A 45 -9.90 11.05 7.75
CA GLU A 45 -11.32 11.24 8.03
C GLU A 45 -12.11 11.54 6.73
N ASN A 46 -11.56 12.35 5.83
CA ASN A 46 -12.15 12.65 4.52
C ASN A 46 -12.22 11.41 3.62
N PHE A 47 -11.14 10.62 3.55
CA PHE A 47 -11.13 9.37 2.80
C PHE A 47 -12.12 8.36 3.35
N GLN A 48 -12.18 8.21 4.68
CA GLN A 48 -13.12 7.32 5.33
C GLN A 48 -14.58 7.74 5.07
N ALA A 49 -14.87 9.04 5.10
CA ALA A 49 -16.20 9.56 4.76
C ALA A 49 -16.57 9.26 3.30
N ALA A 50 -15.64 9.45 2.35
CA ALA A 50 -15.87 9.11 0.95
C ALA A 50 -16.06 7.59 0.74
N TYR A 51 -15.27 6.77 1.43
CA TYR A 51 -15.35 5.31 1.40
C TYR A 51 -16.69 4.78 1.92
N GLU A 52 -17.17 5.30 3.05
CA GLU A 52 -18.47 4.90 3.60
C GLU A 52 -19.65 5.39 2.75
N SER A 53 -19.51 6.55 2.09
CA SER A 53 -20.52 7.07 1.16
C SER A 53 -20.70 6.17 -0.08
N LYS A 54 -19.59 5.71 -0.69
CA LYS A 54 -19.65 4.77 -1.81
C LYS A 54 -18.49 3.77 -1.74
N LYS A 55 -18.80 2.55 -1.33
CA LYS A 55 -17.78 1.49 -1.20
C LYS A 55 -17.28 1.03 -2.57
N PRO A 56 -15.96 0.76 -2.75
CA PRO A 56 -15.41 0.26 -4.02
C PRO A 56 -16.14 -0.97 -4.57
N LEU A 57 -16.53 -1.91 -3.69
CA LEU A 57 -17.27 -3.10 -4.10
C LEU A 57 -18.67 -2.75 -4.64
N SER A 58 -19.35 -1.75 -4.07
CA SER A 58 -20.63 -1.27 -4.59
C SER A 58 -20.47 -0.62 -5.97
N ILE A 59 -19.39 0.14 -6.18
CA ILE A 59 -19.05 0.72 -7.49
C ILE A 59 -18.85 -0.39 -8.53
N ALA A 60 -18.14 -1.47 -8.17
CA ALA A 60 -17.94 -2.61 -9.06
C ALA A 60 -19.26 -3.30 -9.43
N TYR A 61 -20.20 -3.46 -8.49
CA TYR A 61 -21.52 -4.01 -8.80
C TYR A 61 -22.34 -3.08 -9.72
N TYR A 62 -22.33 -1.77 -9.49
CA TYR A 62 -22.98 -0.82 -10.39
C TYR A 62 -22.39 -0.84 -11.80
N PHE A 63 -21.07 -0.98 -11.91
CA PHE A 63 -20.40 -1.13 -13.21
C PHE A 63 -20.91 -2.37 -13.94
N LEU A 64 -20.93 -3.53 -13.28
CA LEU A 64 -21.41 -4.79 -13.87
C LEU A 64 -22.89 -4.74 -14.24
N GLU A 65 -23.73 -4.15 -13.37
CA GLU A 65 -25.15 -3.98 -13.62
C GLU A 65 -25.40 -3.10 -14.85
N LEU A 66 -24.74 -1.94 -14.95
CA LEU A 66 -24.89 -1.02 -16.09
C LEU A 66 -24.35 -1.63 -17.38
N PHE A 67 -23.24 -2.36 -17.29
CA PHE A 67 -22.69 -3.12 -18.41
C PHE A 67 -23.68 -4.16 -18.93
N ALA A 68 -24.31 -4.94 -18.03
CA ALA A 68 -25.33 -5.93 -18.39
C ALA A 68 -26.67 -5.33 -18.86
N SER A 69 -26.95 -4.07 -18.51
CA SER A 69 -28.26 -3.42 -18.74
C SER A 69 -28.41 -2.70 -20.09
N GLY A 70 -27.42 -2.79 -20.98
CA GLY A 70 -27.53 -2.21 -22.33
C GLY A 70 -26.41 -1.25 -22.73
N LEU A 71 -25.26 -1.28 -22.06
CA LEU A 71 -24.03 -0.66 -22.58
C LEU A 71 -23.45 -1.40 -23.80
N LEU A 72 -24.01 -2.56 -24.15
CA LEU A 72 -23.81 -3.24 -25.43
C LEU A 72 -25.14 -3.16 -26.22
N LYS A 73 -25.22 -2.31 -27.25
CA LYS A 73 -26.25 -2.43 -28.30
C LYS A 73 -25.68 -3.27 -29.46
N GLU A 74 -26.55 -4.05 -30.11
CA GLU A 74 -26.19 -4.91 -31.24
C GLU A 74 -25.74 -4.09 -32.45
N GLU A 75 -24.82 -4.73 -33.19
CA GLU A 75 -24.12 -4.31 -34.40
C GLU A 75 -25.00 -3.49 -35.35
N ASP A 76 -24.65 -2.21 -35.59
CA ASP A 76 -24.74 -1.55 -36.91
C ASP A 76 -24.50 -0.03 -36.88
N GLU A 77 -24.43 0.62 -35.72
CA GLU A 77 -24.08 2.04 -35.63
C GLU A 77 -22.73 2.24 -34.96
N LYS A 78 -21.77 2.83 -35.70
CA LYS A 78 -20.55 3.43 -35.13
C LYS A 78 -20.96 4.52 -34.14
N GLN A 79 -21.18 4.13 -32.89
CA GLN A 79 -21.53 5.06 -31.82
C GLN A 79 -20.32 5.43 -30.99
N MET A 80 -20.43 6.64 -30.43
CA MET A 80 -19.44 7.44 -29.73
C MET A 80 -18.93 6.81 -28.40
N PHE A 81 -19.38 5.59 -28.06
CA PHE A 81 -19.14 4.88 -26.81
C PHE A 81 -19.03 3.36 -27.06
N ASP A 82 -18.07 2.99 -27.91
CA ASP A 82 -17.64 1.60 -28.12
C ASP A 82 -16.90 1.06 -26.88
N SER A 83 -16.90 -0.26 -26.70
CA SER A 83 -15.99 -1.01 -25.83
C SER A 83 -14.54 -0.51 -25.89
N GLU A 84 -14.13 0.01 -27.05
CA GLU A 84 -12.84 0.69 -27.26
C GLU A 84 -12.64 1.90 -26.34
N MET A 85 -13.63 2.78 -26.17
CA MET A 85 -13.52 3.93 -25.27
C MET A 85 -13.48 3.52 -23.79
N LEU A 86 -14.22 2.48 -23.41
CA LEU A 86 -14.14 1.90 -22.06
C LEU A 86 -12.77 1.28 -21.81
N ASN A 87 -12.24 0.56 -22.79
CA ASN A 87 -10.88 0.06 -22.75
C ASN A 87 -9.90 1.21 -22.60
N GLU A 88 -9.98 2.26 -23.42
CA GLU A 88 -9.10 3.44 -23.31
C GLU A 88 -9.14 4.09 -21.93
N ARG A 89 -10.34 4.32 -21.37
CA ARG A 89 -10.50 4.91 -20.03
C ARG A 89 -10.02 3.99 -18.91
N SER A 90 -10.24 2.68 -19.05
CA SER A 90 -9.74 1.70 -18.09
C SER A 90 -8.21 1.63 -18.14
N GLU A 91 -7.62 1.70 -19.33
CA GLU A 91 -6.17 1.73 -19.55
C GLU A 91 -5.55 3.02 -19.00
N GLU A 92 -6.20 4.18 -19.16
CA GLU A 92 -5.81 5.43 -18.50
C GLU A 92 -5.79 5.26 -16.97
N LEU A 93 -6.87 4.71 -16.41
CA LEU A 93 -7.00 4.44 -14.98
C LEU A 93 -5.91 3.49 -14.48
N TYR A 94 -5.65 2.39 -15.20
CA TYR A 94 -4.60 1.44 -14.86
C TYR A 94 -3.22 2.09 -14.91
N ARG A 95 -2.93 2.93 -15.90
CA ARG A 95 -1.69 3.70 -15.99
C ARG A 95 -1.51 4.62 -14.78
N ASP A 96 -2.56 5.34 -14.40
CA ASP A 96 -2.53 6.22 -13.23
C ASP A 96 -2.31 5.42 -11.93
N MET A 97 -3.01 4.30 -11.76
CA MET A 97 -2.87 3.41 -10.61
C MET A 97 -1.45 2.83 -10.51
N GLU A 98 -0.88 2.36 -11.63
CA GLU A 98 0.48 1.84 -11.65
C GLU A 98 1.49 2.98 -11.40
N GLY A 99 1.22 4.18 -11.89
CA GLY A 99 1.98 5.39 -11.57
C GLY A 99 2.02 5.68 -10.07
N TRP A 100 0.86 5.69 -9.39
CA TRP A 100 0.79 5.95 -7.95
C TRP A 100 1.41 4.82 -7.13
N LYS A 101 1.22 3.56 -7.54
CA LYS A 101 1.88 2.40 -6.93
C LYS A 101 3.39 2.54 -6.99
N ASN A 102 3.93 2.93 -8.15
CA ASN A 102 5.37 3.15 -8.30
C ASN A 102 5.86 4.37 -7.53
N GLU A 103 5.07 5.44 -7.43
CA GLU A 103 5.39 6.61 -6.61
C GLU A 103 5.41 6.28 -5.11
N TYR A 104 4.47 5.47 -4.62
CA TYR A 104 4.42 5.01 -3.24
C TYR A 104 5.63 4.15 -2.87
N LYS A 105 6.03 3.25 -3.77
CA LYS A 105 7.21 2.39 -3.59
C LYS A 105 8.54 3.15 -3.52
N LYS A 106 8.56 4.44 -3.90
CA LYS A 106 9.76 5.28 -3.74
C LYS A 106 10.09 5.45 -2.26
N GLU A 107 11.38 5.35 -1.94
CA GLU A 107 11.92 5.47 -0.58
C GLU A 107 11.42 6.72 0.15
N SER A 108 11.36 7.86 -0.53
CA SER A 108 10.96 9.14 0.06
C SER A 108 9.53 9.17 0.62
N THR A 109 8.69 8.20 0.27
CA THR A 109 7.25 8.24 0.56
C THR A 109 6.91 7.35 1.77
N TYR A 110 7.12 6.04 1.66
CA TYR A 110 6.63 5.11 2.67
C TYR A 110 7.59 4.96 3.87
N TRP A 111 8.90 5.08 3.65
CA TRP A 111 9.93 4.74 4.64
C TRP A 111 9.90 5.59 5.92
N PRO A 112 9.78 6.94 5.86
CA PRO A 112 9.67 7.76 7.06
C PRO A 112 8.43 7.43 7.91
N ASN A 113 7.33 7.08 7.24
CA ASN A 113 6.07 6.73 7.90
C ASN A 113 6.11 5.34 8.52
N LEU A 114 6.83 4.40 7.88
CA LEU A 114 6.99 3.03 8.37
C LEU A 114 7.62 3.00 9.75
N GLN A 115 8.64 3.81 10.00
CA GLN A 115 9.30 3.87 11.30
C GLN A 115 8.31 4.22 12.43
N ASN A 116 7.43 5.20 12.21
CA ASN A 116 6.42 5.60 13.20
C ASN A 116 5.41 4.46 13.45
N VAL A 117 4.92 3.83 12.37
CA VAL A 117 3.97 2.72 12.46
C VAL A 117 4.53 1.54 13.27
N LEU A 118 5.79 1.17 13.02
CA LEU A 118 6.43 0.06 13.73
C LEU A 118 6.78 0.42 15.18
N GLN A 119 7.13 1.68 15.43
CA GLN A 119 7.38 2.17 16.78
C GLN A 119 6.08 2.17 17.63
N ASP A 120 4.94 2.51 17.04
CA ASP A 120 3.64 2.41 17.71
C ASP A 120 3.24 0.95 17.96
N GLU A 121 3.51 0.06 17.00
CA GLU A 121 3.25 -1.37 17.15
C GLU A 121 4.05 -1.97 18.32
N ILE A 122 5.36 -1.70 18.40
CA ILE A 122 6.19 -2.23 19.48
C ILE A 122 5.83 -1.63 20.86
N ASN A 123 5.35 -0.38 20.88
CA ASN A 123 4.97 0.33 22.10
C ASN A 123 3.67 -0.19 22.73
N ASN A 124 2.73 -0.64 21.90
CA ASN A 124 1.40 -1.06 22.32
C ASN A 124 1.23 -2.59 22.37
N SER A 125 2.19 -3.33 21.83
CA SER A 125 2.13 -4.78 21.78
C SER A 125 2.37 -5.43 23.17
N PRO A 126 1.67 -6.54 23.49
CA PRO A 126 1.90 -7.30 24.73
C PRO A 126 3.34 -7.80 24.86
N GLU A 127 3.73 -8.17 26.08
CA GLU A 127 4.98 -8.89 26.29
C GLU A 127 4.86 -10.28 25.66
N LEU A 128 5.63 -10.50 24.60
CA LEU A 128 5.69 -11.74 23.82
C LEU A 128 7.14 -12.20 23.78
N ASP A 129 7.37 -13.48 23.54
CA ASP A 129 8.75 -13.93 23.27
C ASP A 129 9.32 -13.27 21.99
N SER A 130 10.65 -13.30 21.84
CA SER A 130 11.31 -12.65 20.70
C SER A 130 10.77 -13.11 19.36
N LYS A 131 10.48 -14.41 19.21
CA LYS A 131 10.02 -14.97 17.95
C LYS A 131 8.64 -14.45 17.60
N GLN A 132 7.71 -14.53 18.55
CA GLN A 132 6.36 -13.99 18.40
C GLN A 132 6.38 -12.48 18.10
N LYS A 133 7.34 -11.73 18.67
CA LYS A 133 7.53 -10.32 18.35
C LYS A 133 8.01 -10.10 16.92
N ALA A 134 8.94 -10.93 16.45
CA ALA A 134 9.44 -10.86 15.08
C ALA A 134 8.32 -11.18 14.10
N ASP A 135 7.53 -12.22 14.37
CA ASP A 135 6.35 -12.61 13.58
C ASP A 135 5.34 -11.45 13.48
N GLN A 136 5.02 -10.80 14.60
CA GLN A 136 4.11 -9.63 14.60
C GLN A 136 4.63 -8.47 13.75
N LEU A 137 5.93 -8.16 13.84
CA LEU A 137 6.54 -7.10 13.04
C LEU A 137 6.56 -7.48 11.55
N LYS A 138 6.78 -8.77 11.26
CA LYS A 138 6.70 -9.35 9.92
C LYS A 138 5.30 -9.20 9.33
N ASP A 139 4.26 -9.55 10.09
CA ASP A 139 2.88 -9.37 9.66
C ASP A 139 2.58 -7.91 9.38
N LYS A 140 3.04 -6.99 10.25
CA LYS A 140 2.88 -5.56 10.03
C LYS A 140 3.60 -5.07 8.78
N LEU A 141 4.84 -5.48 8.57
CA LEU A 141 5.63 -5.13 7.37
C LEU A 141 4.99 -5.67 6.10
N SER A 142 4.36 -6.84 6.14
CA SER A 142 3.66 -7.44 5.00
C SER A 142 2.46 -6.61 4.51
N THR A 143 1.93 -5.71 5.36
CA THR A 143 0.83 -4.80 4.97
C THR A 143 1.30 -3.61 4.13
N ILE A 144 2.62 -3.40 4.02
CA ILE A 144 3.21 -2.25 3.35
C ILE A 144 3.52 -2.60 1.89
N LEU A 145 3.04 -1.78 0.97
CA LEU A 145 3.29 -1.98 -0.46
C LEU A 145 4.72 -1.56 -0.83
N THR A 146 5.66 -2.49 -0.77
CA THR A 146 7.07 -2.27 -1.13
C THR A 146 7.66 -3.46 -1.90
N ASN A 147 8.77 -3.22 -2.62
CA ASN A 147 9.60 -4.27 -3.23
C ASN A 147 10.83 -4.60 -2.37
N ASP A 148 10.98 -3.94 -1.22
CA ASP A 148 12.13 -4.14 -0.35
C ASP A 148 12.00 -5.42 0.48
N SER A 149 13.13 -6.06 0.75
CA SER A 149 13.19 -7.19 1.67
C SER A 149 13.64 -6.71 3.06
N PHE A 150 13.13 -7.33 4.11
CA PHE A 150 13.42 -6.94 5.49
C PHE A 150 14.01 -8.08 6.31
N TYR A 151 14.97 -7.73 7.16
CA TYR A 151 15.47 -8.57 8.25
C TYR A 151 15.00 -8.00 9.55
N ILE A 152 14.47 -8.85 10.42
CA ILE A 152 13.94 -8.45 11.71
C ILE A 152 14.72 -9.20 12.78
N LEU A 153 15.37 -8.44 13.65
CA LEU A 153 15.98 -8.96 14.85
C LEU A 153 15.27 -8.39 16.06
N THR A 154 14.75 -9.27 16.91
CA THR A 154 14.09 -8.90 18.16
C THR A 154 14.84 -9.49 19.35
N LYS A 155 14.98 -8.71 20.41
CA LYS A 155 15.49 -9.22 21.69
C LYS A 155 14.82 -8.56 22.89
N PRO A 156 14.76 -9.24 24.06
CA PRO A 156 14.38 -8.62 25.31
C PRO A 156 15.42 -7.57 25.70
N ARG A 157 14.99 -6.46 26.31
CA ARG A 157 15.89 -5.37 26.69
C ARG A 157 16.61 -5.70 28.01
N LYS A 158 17.62 -6.55 27.92
CA LYS A 158 18.62 -6.76 28.99
C LYS A 158 19.90 -5.93 28.75
N GLU A 159 20.26 -5.72 27.49
CA GLU A 159 21.41 -4.92 27.03
C GLU A 159 21.02 -4.18 25.75
N SER A 160 21.60 -3.01 25.45
CA SER A 160 21.23 -2.29 24.23
C SER A 160 21.74 -2.98 22.96
N LEU A 161 20.92 -3.10 21.91
CA LEU A 161 21.38 -3.50 20.57
C LEU A 161 22.31 -2.44 19.97
N THR A 162 22.11 -1.15 20.31
CA THR A 162 22.92 -0.05 19.77
C THR A 162 24.39 -0.13 20.17
N THR A 163 24.73 -0.89 21.21
CA THR A 163 26.13 -1.15 21.61
C THR A 163 26.85 -2.07 20.64
N TYR A 164 26.12 -2.84 19.83
CA TYR A 164 26.65 -3.81 18.87
C TYR A 164 26.66 -3.29 17.43
N PHE A 165 25.92 -2.21 17.15
CA PHE A 165 25.75 -1.68 15.81
C PHE A 165 26.11 -0.20 15.76
N THR A 166 27.37 0.10 15.47
CA THR A 166 27.78 1.45 15.03
C THR A 166 27.69 1.48 13.52
N MET A 167 26.58 1.97 12.99
CA MET A 167 26.34 2.02 11.54
C MET A 167 26.86 3.33 10.96
N PRO A 168 27.55 3.30 9.80
CA PRO A 168 27.95 4.53 9.12
C PRO A 168 26.73 5.32 8.66
N ASP A 169 26.84 6.65 8.59
CA ASP A 169 25.74 7.53 8.16
C ASP A 169 25.22 7.18 6.74
N SER A 170 26.07 6.57 5.91
CA SER A 170 25.72 6.11 4.56
C SER A 170 24.60 5.05 4.53
N VAL A 171 24.39 4.33 5.63
CA VAL A 171 23.34 3.29 5.73
C VAL A 171 22.20 3.68 6.67
N ARG A 172 22.12 4.96 7.09
CA ARG A 172 21.12 5.45 8.03
C ARG A 172 19.68 5.26 7.55
N ASN A 173 19.45 5.27 6.24
CA ASN A 173 18.13 5.00 5.66
C ASN A 173 17.84 3.51 5.39
N GLN A 174 18.76 2.62 5.73
CA GLN A 174 18.63 1.17 5.48
C GLN A 174 18.21 0.40 6.72
N HIS A 175 18.09 1.05 7.87
CA HIS A 175 17.72 0.38 9.09
C HIS A 175 16.85 1.24 9.98
N VAL A 176 16.07 0.57 10.82
CA VAL A 176 15.28 1.18 11.88
C VAL A 176 15.60 0.48 13.18
N PHE A 177 15.88 1.28 14.20
CA PHE A 177 15.99 0.82 15.57
C PHE A 177 14.71 1.18 16.32
N LEU A 178 14.07 0.18 16.93
CA LEU A 178 12.84 0.32 17.68
C LEU A 178 13.08 -0.01 19.15
N ASP A 179 12.58 0.84 20.04
CA ASP A 179 12.65 0.65 21.48
C ASP A 179 11.24 0.51 22.07
N GLY A 180 10.89 -0.70 22.52
CA GLY A 180 9.61 -1.02 23.14
C GLY A 180 9.55 -0.63 24.62
N LYS A 181 9.88 0.62 24.95
CA LYS A 181 9.77 1.21 26.30
C LYS A 181 10.36 0.36 27.44
N GLY A 182 11.53 -0.22 27.22
CA GLY A 182 12.19 -0.95 28.29
C GLY A 182 12.01 -2.47 28.22
N LYS A 183 11.15 -2.97 27.34
CA LYS A 183 10.75 -4.39 27.31
C LYS A 183 11.49 -5.18 26.23
N TYR A 184 11.48 -4.66 25.01
CA TYR A 184 12.11 -5.26 23.84
C TYR A 184 12.84 -4.21 23.03
N GLN A 185 13.80 -4.68 22.25
CA GLN A 185 14.43 -3.90 21.19
C GLN A 185 14.28 -4.68 19.90
N ALA A 186 13.95 -3.97 18.82
CA ALA A 186 13.96 -4.54 17.49
C ALA A 186 14.88 -3.75 16.58
N PHE A 187 15.64 -4.46 15.77
CA PHE A 187 16.45 -3.92 14.69
C PHE A 187 15.89 -4.45 13.39
N ILE A 188 15.54 -3.54 12.51
CA ILE A 188 14.98 -3.88 11.20
C ILE A 188 15.96 -3.36 10.16
N TRP A 189 16.46 -4.26 9.32
CA TRP A 189 17.30 -3.91 8.19
C TRP A 189 16.53 -4.08 6.89
N ARG A 190 16.64 -3.10 6.01
CA ARG A 190 16.06 -3.07 4.68
C ARG A 190 17.14 -3.41 3.66
N HIS A 191 16.92 -4.48 2.92
CA HIS A 191 17.78 -4.90 1.82
C HIS A 191 17.20 -4.41 0.48
N PHE A 192 18.05 -3.74 -0.31
CA PHE A 192 17.73 -3.35 -1.67
C PHE A 192 18.24 -4.41 -2.64
N PRO A 193 17.35 -5.09 -3.39
CA PRO A 193 17.79 -6.11 -4.35
C PRO A 193 18.73 -5.56 -5.44
N ASP A 194 18.67 -4.25 -5.72
CA ASP A 194 19.40 -3.61 -6.82
C ASP A 194 20.75 -2.97 -6.42
N ILE A 195 21.12 -2.99 -5.13
CA ILE A 195 22.34 -2.32 -4.63
C ILE A 195 23.36 -3.36 -4.15
N SER A 196 24.39 -3.62 -4.97
CA SER A 196 25.50 -4.53 -4.63
C SER A 196 26.29 -4.10 -3.39
N TYR A 197 26.34 -2.79 -3.12
CA TYR A 197 26.95 -2.21 -1.92
C TYR A 197 26.15 -2.52 -0.65
N GLY A 198 24.90 -2.99 -0.75
CA GLY A 198 24.15 -3.45 0.41
C GLY A 198 24.52 -4.88 0.82
N GLN A 199 25.07 -5.68 -0.10
CA GLN A 199 25.27 -7.12 0.10
C GLN A 199 26.45 -7.44 1.02
N GLN A 200 27.58 -6.72 0.93
CA GLN A 200 28.74 -6.96 1.81
C GLN A 200 28.43 -6.59 3.26
N GLU A 201 27.82 -5.44 3.47
CA GLU A 201 27.37 -4.95 4.77
C GLU A 201 26.28 -5.86 5.34
N TYR A 202 25.39 -6.35 4.48
CA TYR A 202 24.40 -7.37 4.79
C TYR A 202 25.04 -8.69 5.23
N ASP A 203 25.98 -9.24 4.46
CA ASP A 203 26.66 -10.50 4.77
C ASP A 203 27.48 -10.39 6.07
N TYR A 204 28.10 -9.22 6.30
CA TYR A 204 28.80 -8.91 7.55
C TYR A 204 27.84 -8.86 8.74
N MET A 205 26.69 -8.23 8.58
CA MET A 205 25.65 -8.13 9.60
C MET A 205 25.06 -9.50 9.93
N VAL A 206 24.70 -10.30 8.90
CA VAL A 206 24.22 -11.68 9.07
C VAL A 206 25.25 -12.54 9.79
N LYS A 207 26.52 -12.55 9.36
CA LYS A 207 27.58 -13.29 10.06
C LYS A 207 27.75 -12.85 11.51
N SER A 208 27.67 -11.55 11.78
CA SER A 208 27.78 -11.01 13.14
C SER A 208 26.59 -11.41 14.03
N LEU A 209 25.42 -11.58 13.42
CA LEU A 209 24.19 -11.98 14.09
C LEU A 209 24.01 -13.48 14.25
N GLU A 210 24.46 -14.30 13.29
CA GLU A 210 24.47 -15.77 13.38
C GLU A 210 25.24 -16.26 14.61
N HIS A 211 26.25 -15.51 15.04
CA HIS A 211 27.01 -15.79 16.27
C HIS A 211 26.31 -15.30 17.55
N MET A 212 25.26 -14.47 17.48
CA MET A 212 24.62 -13.86 18.65
C MET A 212 23.14 -14.21 18.84
N PHE A 213 22.35 -14.45 17.78
CA PHE A 213 20.88 -14.60 17.87
C PHE A 213 20.27 -15.47 16.74
N TRP A 214 19.02 -15.93 16.94
CA TRP A 214 18.21 -16.58 15.90
C TRP A 214 17.78 -15.56 14.83
N LEU A 215 18.04 -15.85 13.56
CA LEU A 215 17.67 -15.05 12.39
C LEU A 215 16.56 -15.75 11.60
N GLU A 216 15.48 -15.03 11.29
CA GLU A 216 14.50 -15.45 10.27
C GLU A 216 14.50 -14.42 9.12
N THR A 217 14.70 -14.92 7.90
CA THR A 217 14.76 -14.13 6.67
C THR A 217 13.38 -14.06 6.02
N MET A 218 12.91 -12.87 5.65
CA MET A 218 11.75 -12.68 4.78
C MET A 218 12.23 -12.46 3.35
N LEU A 219 12.04 -13.47 2.50
CA LEU A 219 12.12 -13.30 1.05
C LEU A 219 10.75 -12.78 0.58
N GLY A 220 10.74 -11.57 0.01
CA GLY A 220 9.63 -11.06 -0.79
C GLY A 220 9.71 -11.57 -2.22
#